data_AF-A0A2T0ASX8-F1
#
_entry.id   AF-A0A2T0ASX8-F1
#
_cell.length_a   1.000
_cell.length_b   1.000
_cell.length_c   1.000
_cell.angle_alpha   90.00
_cell.angle_beta   90.00
_cell.angle_gamma   90.00
#
_symmetry.space_group_name_H-M   'P 1'
#
loop_
_entity.id
_entity.type
_entity.pdbx_description
1 polymer ?
#
loop_
_entity_poly.entity_id
_entity_poly.type
_entity_poly.pdbx_seq_one_letter_code
_entity_poly.pdbx_strand_id
1 'polypeptide(L)'
;MATAVEPLYDKRYQCLFCGREFTNKKLRLSQIRQVKRDSDLCTYFEGENPYFYEVAVCPHCGYAFTTNFGPVKKERRELILKEYIQKITHKDYTGRRNLHEALNVHKLGLLCGNLNQEKRSVLAGLCLHIAWFYRYEGNEEEEKKYLRYACDLYQEAYQKESPGGGNANLIIYLIGELEGRLGNYLTATQWLARLLQVRNLEPYLRDLLRDRWEVYRNHLKEKTPSAGPTEGRHTL
;
A
#
# COMPACT_ATOMS: atom_id res chain seq x y z
N MET A 1 -21.29 -13.58 -32.51
CA MET A 1 -21.02 -12.42 -31.63
C MET A 1 -20.33 -12.96 -30.39
N ALA A 2 -19.10 -12.55 -30.11
CA ALA A 2 -18.41 -12.96 -28.89
C ALA A 2 -19.17 -12.34 -27.70
N THR A 3 -19.79 -13.16 -26.86
CA THR A 3 -20.42 -12.70 -25.61
C THR A 3 -19.35 -12.04 -24.75
N ALA A 4 -19.55 -10.76 -24.43
CA ALA A 4 -18.67 -10.04 -23.53
C ALA A 4 -18.61 -10.77 -22.18
N VAL A 5 -17.43 -11.23 -21.80
CA VAL A 5 -17.22 -11.94 -20.53
C VAL A 5 -17.36 -10.94 -19.40
N GLU A 6 -18.26 -11.19 -18.46
CA GLU A 6 -18.42 -10.36 -17.26
C GLU A 6 -17.06 -10.24 -16.53
N PRO A 7 -16.54 -9.01 -16.34
CA PRO A 7 -15.21 -8.79 -15.79
C PRO A 7 -15.07 -9.30 -14.35
N LEU A 8 -16.13 -9.22 -13.57
CA LEU A 8 -16.13 -9.65 -12.18
C LEU A 8 -16.65 -11.09 -12.04
N TYR A 9 -16.19 -11.78 -11.00
CA TYR A 9 -16.73 -13.08 -10.60
C TYR A 9 -16.89 -13.17 -9.11
N ASP A 10 -17.80 -14.03 -8.66
CA ASP A 10 -17.98 -14.32 -7.24
C ASP A 10 -16.88 -15.26 -6.77
N LYS A 11 -16.00 -14.75 -5.91
CA LYS A 11 -15.02 -15.56 -5.20
C LYS A 11 -15.60 -15.93 -3.83
N ARG A 12 -15.56 -17.22 -3.49
CA ARG A 12 -15.95 -17.73 -2.17
C ARG A 12 -14.88 -17.42 -1.12
N TYR A 13 -15.34 -17.08 0.08
CA TYR A 13 -14.52 -16.81 1.26
C TYR A 13 -15.16 -17.46 2.49
N GLN A 14 -14.32 -17.90 3.42
CA GLN A 14 -14.73 -18.21 4.79
C GLN A 14 -14.33 -17.04 5.69
N CYS A 15 -15.26 -16.52 6.50
CA CYS A 15 -14.96 -15.39 7.36
C CYS A 15 -13.97 -15.77 8.48
N LEU A 16 -12.86 -15.04 8.58
CA LEU A 16 -11.84 -15.28 9.61
C LEU A 16 -12.34 -15.06 11.05
N PHE A 17 -13.44 -14.32 11.22
CA PHE A 17 -14.03 -14.04 12.53
C PHE A 17 -15.19 -14.97 12.87
N CYS A 18 -16.24 -15.05 12.04
CA CYS A 18 -17.45 -15.80 12.37
C CYS A 18 -17.51 -17.20 11.73
N GLY A 19 -16.56 -17.56 10.86
CA GLY A 19 -16.48 -18.86 10.21
C GLY A 19 -17.50 -19.13 9.09
N ARG A 20 -18.47 -18.22 8.89
CA ARG A 20 -19.50 -18.38 7.85
C ARG A 20 -18.93 -18.16 6.46
N GLU A 21 -19.46 -18.90 5.50
CA GLU A 21 -19.16 -18.74 4.08
C GLU A 21 -19.93 -17.56 3.47
N PHE A 22 -19.31 -16.92 2.49
CA PHE A 22 -19.89 -15.84 1.71
C PHE A 22 -19.09 -15.63 0.40
N THR A 23 -19.57 -14.75 -0.46
CA THR A 23 -18.88 -14.36 -1.69
C THR A 23 -18.58 -12.87 -1.72
N ASN A 24 -17.49 -12.49 -2.38
CA ASN A 24 -17.24 -11.11 -2.82
C ASN A 24 -16.90 -11.11 -4.31
N LYS A 25 -17.20 -10.01 -5.01
CA LYS A 25 -16.66 -9.80 -6.35
C LYS A 25 -15.14 -9.76 -6.33
N LYS A 26 -14.54 -10.32 -7.38
CA LYS A 26 -13.12 -10.21 -7.72
C LYS A 26 -12.98 -10.01 -9.22
N LEU A 27 -12.00 -9.20 -9.63
CA LEU A 27 -11.68 -8.99 -11.04
C LEU A 27 -10.95 -10.20 -11.62
N ARG A 28 -11.37 -10.65 -12.81
CA ARG A 28 -10.67 -11.68 -13.57
C ARG A 28 -9.33 -11.13 -14.07
N LEU A 29 -8.26 -11.91 -13.89
CA LEU A 29 -6.92 -11.50 -14.33
C LEU A 29 -6.87 -11.18 -15.83
N SER A 30 -7.59 -11.95 -16.66
CA SER A 30 -7.67 -11.71 -18.12
C SER A 30 -8.34 -10.40 -18.52
N GLN A 31 -9.06 -9.77 -17.59
CA GLN A 31 -9.79 -8.52 -17.78
C GLN A 31 -9.05 -7.31 -17.19
N ILE A 32 -7.90 -7.52 -16.55
CA ILE A 32 -7.06 -6.42 -16.07
C ILE A 32 -6.44 -5.73 -17.30
N ARG A 33 -6.61 -4.41 -17.36
CA ARG A 33 -6.03 -3.54 -18.39
C ARG A 33 -5.28 -2.40 -17.70
N GLN A 34 -3.96 -2.55 -17.57
CA GLN A 34 -3.11 -1.52 -16.95
C GLN A 34 -2.82 -0.42 -17.98
N VAL A 35 -2.97 0.84 -17.55
CA VAL A 35 -2.72 2.03 -18.38
C VAL A 35 -1.39 2.67 -18.02
N LYS A 36 -1.11 2.79 -16.72
CA LYS A 36 0.07 3.46 -16.19
C LYS A 36 0.42 2.87 -14.82
N ARG A 37 1.68 2.94 -14.44
CA ARG A 37 2.13 2.68 -13.07
C ARG A 37 3.04 3.81 -12.58
N ASP A 38 2.75 4.32 -11.40
CA ASP A 38 3.60 5.28 -10.71
C ASP A 38 4.77 4.58 -10.00
N SER A 39 5.78 5.37 -9.60
CA SER A 39 6.99 4.90 -8.92
C SER A 39 6.75 4.20 -7.58
N ASP A 40 5.69 4.57 -6.86
CA ASP A 40 5.26 3.89 -5.62
C ASP A 40 4.39 2.66 -5.88
N LEU A 41 4.35 2.19 -7.13
CA LEU A 41 3.63 1.03 -7.63
C LEU A 41 2.12 1.19 -7.79
N CYS A 42 1.58 2.39 -7.55
CA CYS A 42 0.19 2.71 -7.85
C CYS A 42 -0.09 2.52 -9.34
N THR A 43 -1.00 1.60 -9.65
CA THR A 43 -1.35 1.27 -11.04
C THR A 43 -2.71 1.87 -11.39
N TYR A 44 -2.82 2.45 -12.59
CA TYR A 44 -4.06 2.96 -13.16
C TYR A 44 -4.60 1.94 -14.15
N PHE A 45 -5.90 1.72 -14.13
CA PHE A 45 -6.56 0.69 -14.93
C PHE A 45 -7.64 1.30 -15.82
N GLU A 46 -7.81 0.71 -17.00
CA GLU A 46 -8.97 0.94 -17.83
C GLU A 46 -10.09 0.00 -17.39
N GLY A 47 -11.29 0.55 -17.14
CA GLY A 47 -12.43 -0.22 -16.65
C GLY A 47 -12.35 -0.52 -15.14
N GLU A 48 -12.46 -1.79 -14.77
CA GLU A 48 -12.48 -2.21 -13.36
C GLU A 48 -11.11 -2.14 -12.70
N ASN A 49 -11.05 -1.55 -11.51
CA ASN A 49 -9.83 -1.50 -10.72
C ASN A 49 -9.74 -2.73 -9.79
N PRO A 50 -8.73 -3.62 -9.94
CA PRO A 50 -8.56 -4.79 -9.09
C PRO A 50 -8.38 -4.44 -7.60
N TYR A 51 -7.83 -3.28 -7.27
CA TYR A 51 -7.66 -2.84 -5.88
C TYR A 51 -8.99 -2.73 -5.15
N PHE A 52 -10.09 -2.40 -5.85
CA PHE A 52 -11.41 -2.26 -5.22
C PHE A 52 -11.91 -3.57 -4.59
N TYR A 53 -11.37 -4.70 -5.02
CA TYR A 53 -11.82 -6.05 -4.65
C TYR A 53 -10.81 -6.84 -3.81
N GLU A 54 -9.76 -6.20 -3.32
CA GLU A 54 -8.75 -6.87 -2.51
C GLU A 54 -9.27 -7.23 -1.11
N VAL A 55 -9.99 -6.30 -0.48
CA VAL A 55 -10.58 -6.51 0.85
C VAL A 55 -11.92 -7.21 0.72
N ALA A 56 -12.04 -8.36 1.39
CA ALA A 56 -13.29 -9.07 1.57
C ALA A 56 -13.97 -8.59 2.85
N VAL A 57 -15.26 -8.22 2.77
CA VAL A 57 -16.08 -7.88 3.94
C VAL A 57 -17.16 -8.94 4.12
N CYS A 58 -17.21 -9.54 5.31
CA CYS A 58 -18.23 -10.53 5.62
C CYS A 58 -19.61 -9.86 5.78
N PRO A 59 -20.65 -10.22 5.00
CA PRO A 59 -21.98 -9.63 5.17
C PRO A 59 -22.63 -10.02 6.51
N HIS A 60 -22.21 -11.15 7.10
CA HIS A 60 -22.81 -11.69 8.33
C HIS A 60 -22.35 -10.99 9.61
N CYS A 61 -21.09 -10.52 9.67
CA CYS A 61 -20.54 -9.87 10.87
C CYS A 61 -19.76 -8.58 10.60
N GLY A 62 -19.59 -8.18 9.33
CA GLY A 62 -18.84 -7.00 8.92
C GLY A 62 -17.32 -7.11 9.08
N TYR A 63 -16.77 -8.25 9.52
CA TYR A 63 -15.31 -8.41 9.59
C TYR A 63 -14.68 -8.32 8.20
N ALA A 64 -13.68 -7.44 8.07
CA ALA A 64 -13.00 -7.13 6.82
C ALA A 64 -11.55 -7.66 6.85
N PHE A 65 -11.13 -8.33 5.78
CA PHE A 65 -9.80 -8.95 5.72
C PHE A 65 -9.31 -9.11 4.27
N THR A 66 -8.00 -9.23 4.08
CA THR A 66 -7.40 -9.60 2.79
C THR A 66 -6.89 -11.04 2.84
N THR A 67 -6.41 -11.56 1.72
CA THR A 67 -5.77 -12.89 1.68
C THR A 67 -4.45 -12.96 2.45
N ASN A 68 -3.88 -11.81 2.82
CA ASN A 68 -2.61 -11.73 3.54
C ASN A 68 -2.80 -11.71 5.07
N PHE A 69 -4.05 -11.68 5.56
CA PHE A 69 -4.35 -11.71 6.99
C PHE A 69 -4.14 -13.10 7.57
N GLY A 70 -3.66 -13.16 8.80
CA GLY A 70 -3.68 -14.38 9.60
C GLY A 70 -5.08 -14.70 10.13
N PRO A 71 -5.25 -15.88 10.76
CA PRO A 71 -6.48 -16.16 11.51
C PRO A 71 -6.69 -15.14 12.63
N VAL A 72 -7.95 -14.93 13.03
CA VAL A 72 -8.25 -14.09 14.19
C VAL A 72 -7.62 -14.70 15.44
N LYS A 73 -6.75 -13.95 16.10
CA LYS A 73 -6.05 -14.38 17.31
C LYS A 73 -7.05 -14.54 18.45
N LYS A 74 -6.94 -15.63 19.22
CA LYS A 74 -7.92 -15.98 20.27
C LYS A 74 -8.05 -14.85 21.30
N GLU A 75 -6.93 -14.31 21.73
CA GLU A 75 -6.81 -13.22 22.69
C GLU A 75 -7.34 -11.87 22.17
N ARG A 76 -7.49 -11.71 20.85
CA ARG A 76 -8.01 -10.47 20.23
C ARG A 76 -9.50 -10.54 19.91
N ARG A 77 -10.09 -11.74 19.93
CA ARG A 77 -11.48 -11.97 19.50
C ARG A 77 -12.49 -11.13 20.30
N GLU A 78 -12.36 -11.11 21.62
CA GLU A 78 -13.26 -10.37 22.50
C GLU A 78 -13.16 -8.85 22.27
N LEU A 79 -11.94 -8.34 22.09
CA LEU A 79 -11.69 -6.94 21.76
C LEU A 79 -12.33 -6.57 20.42
N ILE A 80 -12.13 -7.38 19.38
CA ILE A 80 -12.73 -7.15 18.05
C ILE A 80 -14.27 -7.15 18.14
N LEU A 81 -14.84 -8.06 18.93
CA LEU A 81 -16.28 -8.14 19.11
C LEU A 81 -16.83 -6.84 19.71
N LYS A 82 -16.26 -6.41 20.84
CA LYS A 82 -16.70 -5.23 21.60
C LYS A 82 -16.42 -3.91 20.90
N GLU A 83 -15.22 -3.75 20.33
CA GLU A 83 -14.78 -2.47 19.77
C GLU A 83 -15.26 -2.23 18.34
N TYR A 84 -15.69 -3.28 17.63
CA TYR A 84 -16.05 -3.16 16.24
C TYR A 84 -17.35 -3.88 15.91
N ILE A 85 -17.40 -5.20 16.01
CA ILE A 85 -18.50 -6.02 15.44
C ILE A 85 -19.86 -5.66 16.05
N GLN A 86 -19.94 -5.34 17.34
CA GLN A 86 -21.19 -4.94 18.01
C GLN A 86 -21.59 -3.48 17.74
N LYS A 87 -20.66 -2.64 17.26
CA LYS A 87 -20.87 -1.20 17.09
C LYS A 87 -21.19 -0.81 15.65
N ILE A 88 -20.98 -1.71 14.69
CA ILE A 88 -21.14 -1.39 13.27
C ILE A 88 -22.60 -1.43 12.82
N THR A 89 -22.91 -0.60 11.83
CA THR A 89 -24.10 -0.80 11.01
C THR A 89 -23.71 -1.67 9.81
N HIS A 90 -24.43 -2.76 9.60
CA HIS A 90 -24.15 -3.67 8.50
C HIS A 90 -24.42 -2.97 7.16
N LYS A 91 -23.41 -2.94 6.30
CA LYS A 91 -23.53 -2.63 4.88
C LYS A 91 -22.99 -3.80 4.07
N ASP A 92 -23.73 -4.19 3.04
CA ASP A 92 -23.28 -5.21 2.09
C ASP A 92 -22.28 -4.61 1.10
N TYR A 93 -21.08 -5.20 1.05
CA TYR A 93 -20.01 -4.84 0.12
C TYR A 93 -19.67 -5.99 -0.84
N THR A 94 -20.53 -6.99 -0.97
CA THR A 94 -20.26 -8.20 -1.77
C THR A 94 -20.32 -7.99 -3.27
N GLY A 95 -20.97 -6.91 -3.72
CA GLY A 95 -21.15 -6.54 -5.13
C GLY A 95 -19.97 -5.78 -5.77
N ARG A 96 -20.25 -5.22 -6.95
CA ARG A 96 -19.36 -4.29 -7.68
C ARG A 96 -19.18 -3.02 -6.85
N ARG A 97 -17.96 -2.48 -6.79
CA ARG A 97 -17.63 -1.34 -5.92
C ARG A 97 -17.14 -0.16 -6.74
N ASN A 98 -17.52 1.04 -6.31
CA ASN A 98 -16.88 2.26 -6.77
C ASN A 98 -15.68 2.63 -5.87
N LEU A 99 -14.99 3.72 -6.21
CA LEU A 99 -13.82 4.21 -5.47
C LEU A 99 -14.11 4.50 -3.99
N HIS A 100 -15.24 5.14 -3.69
CA HIS A 100 -15.62 5.47 -2.32
C HIS A 100 -15.87 4.20 -1.48
N GLU A 101 -16.53 3.20 -2.07
CA GLU A 101 -16.74 1.91 -1.40
C GLU A 101 -15.44 1.14 -1.23
N ALA A 102 -14.56 1.15 -2.22
CA ALA A 102 -13.21 0.59 -2.11
C ALA A 102 -12.42 1.22 -0.97
N LEU A 103 -12.42 2.55 -0.87
CA LEU A 103 -11.80 3.30 0.21
C LEU A 103 -12.36 2.89 1.58
N ASN A 104 -13.69 2.82 1.70
CA ASN A 104 -14.35 2.44 2.95
C ASN A 104 -13.97 1.01 3.38
N VAL A 105 -14.01 0.02 2.47
CA VAL A 105 -13.64 -1.35 2.84
C VAL A 105 -12.16 -1.49 3.19
N HIS A 106 -11.27 -0.69 2.60
CA HIS A 106 -9.85 -0.68 2.99
C HIS A 106 -9.64 -0.08 4.39
N LYS A 107 -10.39 0.98 4.74
CA LYS A 107 -10.40 1.51 6.11
C LYS A 107 -10.94 0.47 7.11
N LEU A 108 -12.00 -0.28 6.75
CA LEU A 108 -12.49 -1.40 7.57
C LEU A 108 -11.45 -2.51 7.71
N GLY A 109 -10.76 -2.87 6.63
CA GLY A 109 -9.66 -3.83 6.64
C GLY A 109 -8.53 -3.37 7.55
N LEU A 110 -8.12 -2.10 7.46
CA LEU A 110 -7.09 -1.52 8.31
C LEU A 110 -7.50 -1.54 9.78
N LEU A 111 -8.75 -1.21 10.10
CA LEU A 111 -9.29 -1.31 11.47
C LEU A 111 -9.26 -2.75 12.00
N CYS A 112 -9.80 -3.70 11.22
CA CYS A 112 -9.83 -5.12 11.59
C CYS A 112 -8.41 -5.68 11.78
N GLY A 113 -7.48 -5.30 10.90
CA GLY A 113 -6.08 -5.70 10.96
C GLY A 113 -5.36 -5.14 12.18
N ASN A 114 -5.61 -3.88 12.54
CA ASN A 114 -5.06 -3.28 13.77
C ASN A 114 -5.60 -3.97 15.03
N LEU A 115 -6.91 -4.22 15.09
CA LEU A 115 -7.52 -4.92 16.22
C LEU A 115 -6.96 -6.34 16.35
N ASN A 116 -6.77 -7.06 15.25
CA ASN A 116 -6.17 -8.41 15.24
C ASN A 116 -4.65 -8.41 15.42
N GLN A 117 -3.99 -7.25 15.36
CA GLN A 117 -2.53 -7.11 15.32
C GLN A 117 -1.88 -7.93 14.20
N GLU A 118 -2.35 -7.69 12.97
CA GLU A 118 -1.69 -8.21 11.77
C GLU A 118 -0.27 -7.68 11.62
N LYS A 119 0.50 -8.34 10.75
CA LYS A 119 1.83 -7.89 10.36
C LYS A 119 1.80 -6.42 9.91
N ARG A 120 2.78 -5.65 10.37
CA ARG A 120 3.05 -4.27 9.96
C ARG A 120 3.17 -4.15 8.44
N SER A 121 3.80 -5.10 7.76
CA SER A 121 3.88 -5.10 6.28
C SER A 121 2.49 -5.19 5.61
N VAL A 122 1.56 -5.97 6.19
CA VAL A 122 0.19 -6.11 5.69
C VAL A 122 -0.60 -4.82 5.93
N LEU A 123 -0.47 -4.22 7.11
CA LEU A 123 -1.11 -2.94 7.42
C LEU A 123 -0.56 -1.80 6.54
N ALA A 124 0.75 -1.81 6.27
CA ALA A 124 1.40 -0.84 5.38
C ALA A 124 0.85 -0.90 3.96
N GLY A 125 0.63 -2.11 3.42
CA GLY A 125 0.00 -2.31 2.11
C GLY A 125 -1.41 -1.73 2.05
N LEU A 126 -2.23 -1.93 3.09
CA LEU A 126 -3.56 -1.32 3.18
C LEU A 126 -3.50 0.21 3.21
N CYS A 127 -2.60 0.78 4.02
CA CYS A 127 -2.39 2.23 4.05
C CYS A 127 -1.95 2.78 2.69
N LEU A 128 -1.08 2.06 1.98
CA LEU A 128 -0.60 2.46 0.66
C LEU A 128 -1.74 2.48 -0.37
N HIS A 129 -2.62 1.47 -0.37
CA HIS A 129 -3.79 1.46 -1.26
C HIS A 129 -4.79 2.57 -0.91
N ILE A 130 -4.98 2.87 0.39
CA ILE A 130 -5.81 4.01 0.80
C ILE A 130 -5.22 5.33 0.28
N ALA A 131 -3.90 5.50 0.35
CA ALA A 131 -3.23 6.68 -0.21
C ALA A 131 -3.46 6.78 -1.73
N TRP A 132 -3.41 5.67 -2.46
CA TRP A 132 -3.70 5.65 -3.89
C TRP A 132 -5.15 6.01 -4.22
N PHE A 133 -6.11 5.59 -3.39
CA PHE A 133 -7.50 6.00 -3.59
C PHE A 133 -7.69 7.51 -3.41
N TYR A 134 -7.07 8.11 -2.38
CA TYR A 134 -7.08 9.55 -2.24
C TYR A 134 -6.36 10.28 -3.39
N ARG A 135 -5.29 9.69 -3.94
CA ARG A 135 -4.67 10.19 -5.16
C ARG A 135 -5.64 10.19 -6.34
N TYR A 136 -6.44 9.14 -6.51
CA TYR A 136 -7.46 9.09 -7.57
C TYR A 136 -8.56 10.14 -7.36
N GLU A 137 -8.87 10.50 -6.11
CA GLU A 137 -9.82 11.58 -5.76
C GLU A 137 -9.20 12.99 -5.87
N GLY A 138 -7.87 13.11 -6.07
CA GLY A 138 -7.17 14.39 -6.02
C GLY A 138 -7.03 14.99 -4.61
N ASN A 139 -7.22 14.18 -3.56
CA ASN A 139 -7.10 14.62 -2.17
C ASN A 139 -5.66 14.44 -1.67
N GLU A 140 -4.82 15.44 -1.94
CA GLU A 140 -3.39 15.39 -1.60
C GLU A 140 -3.11 15.33 -0.10
N GLU A 141 -3.95 15.97 0.73
CA GLU A 141 -3.72 16.02 2.19
C GLU A 141 -3.89 14.63 2.81
N GLU A 142 -5.00 13.96 2.49
CA GLU A 142 -5.24 12.61 2.97
C GLU A 142 -4.31 11.59 2.30
N GLU A 143 -3.93 11.78 1.03
CA GLU A 143 -2.88 10.98 0.40
C GLU A 143 -1.60 11.05 1.23
N LYS A 144 -1.05 12.24 1.49
CA LYS A 144 0.22 12.41 2.24
C LYS A 144 0.14 11.78 3.63
N LYS A 145 -0.98 11.91 4.31
CA LYS A 145 -1.22 11.28 5.61
C LYS A 145 -1.12 9.75 5.55
N TYR A 146 -1.78 9.11 4.59
CA TYR A 146 -1.71 7.65 4.47
C TYR A 146 -0.38 7.15 3.88
N LEU A 147 0.30 7.94 3.04
CA LEU A 147 1.68 7.64 2.62
C LEU A 147 2.62 7.64 3.84
N ARG A 148 2.47 8.60 4.77
CA ARG A 148 3.23 8.63 6.03
C ARG A 148 2.94 7.38 6.87
N TYR A 149 1.67 7.04 7.10
CA TYR A 149 1.33 5.82 7.84
C TYR A 149 1.89 4.55 7.19
N ALA A 150 1.81 4.43 5.86
CA ALA A 150 2.39 3.30 5.14
C ALA A 150 3.92 3.24 5.32
N CYS A 151 4.60 4.39 5.20
CA CYS A 151 6.06 4.47 5.37
C CYS A 151 6.49 4.02 6.77
N ASP A 152 5.85 4.55 7.82
CA ASP A 152 6.21 4.24 9.20
C ASP A 152 5.98 2.75 9.51
N LEU A 153 4.87 2.17 9.01
CA LEU A 153 4.59 0.74 9.15
C LEU A 153 5.58 -0.13 8.36
N TYR A 154 6.02 0.27 7.17
CA TYR A 154 7.06 -0.45 6.43
C TYR A 154 8.41 -0.38 7.15
N GLN A 155 8.76 0.75 7.75
CA GLN A 155 9.98 0.86 8.58
C GLN A 155 9.91 -0.06 9.80
N GLU A 156 8.77 -0.11 10.49
CA GLU A 156 8.55 -1.07 11.58
C GLU A 156 8.64 -2.52 11.09
N ALA A 157 8.04 -2.83 9.92
CA ALA A 157 8.10 -4.15 9.33
C ALA A 157 9.55 -4.56 9.03
N TYR A 158 10.33 -3.67 8.41
CA TYR A 158 11.75 -3.91 8.12
C TYR A 158 12.57 -4.22 9.39
N GLN A 159 12.26 -3.57 10.51
CA GLN A 159 12.96 -3.78 11.78
C GLN A 159 12.52 -5.06 12.51
N LYS A 160 11.23 -5.40 12.47
CA LYS A 160 10.62 -6.42 13.36
C LYS A 160 10.25 -7.71 12.65
N GLU A 161 9.86 -7.63 11.38
CA GLU A 161 9.49 -8.78 10.58
C GLU A 161 10.73 -9.17 9.78
N SER A 162 11.48 -10.16 10.23
CA SER A 162 12.65 -10.68 9.50
C SER A 162 12.27 -10.96 8.04
N PRO A 163 12.60 -10.08 7.08
CA PRO A 163 12.11 -10.22 5.74
C PRO A 163 13.18 -11.01 4.98
N GLY A 164 12.92 -12.30 4.75
CA GLY A 164 13.78 -13.12 3.90
C GLY A 164 13.56 -12.79 2.42
N GLY A 165 14.64 -12.65 1.65
CA GLY A 165 14.60 -12.56 0.18
C GLY A 165 13.93 -11.30 -0.39
N GLY A 166 13.27 -11.42 -1.54
CA GLY A 166 12.79 -10.30 -2.36
C GLY A 166 11.74 -9.39 -1.70
N ASN A 167 11.04 -9.87 -0.67
CA ASN A 167 10.11 -9.02 0.09
C ASN A 167 10.85 -7.92 0.88
N ALA A 168 12.09 -8.17 1.31
CA ALA A 168 12.89 -7.16 2.01
C ALA A 168 13.30 -6.01 1.08
N ASN A 169 13.77 -6.34 -0.13
CA ASN A 169 14.21 -5.36 -1.12
C ASN A 169 13.05 -4.44 -1.53
N LEU A 170 11.86 -5.01 -1.72
CA LEU A 170 10.66 -4.23 -2.03
C LEU A 170 10.28 -3.28 -0.89
N ILE A 171 10.34 -3.74 0.37
CA ILE A 171 10.07 -2.88 1.53
C ILE A 171 11.07 -1.72 1.60
N ILE A 172 12.37 -1.99 1.45
CA ILE A 172 13.40 -0.93 1.43
C ILE A 172 13.11 0.08 0.30
N TYR A 173 12.78 -0.40 -0.89
CA TYR A 173 12.43 0.45 -2.03
C TYR A 173 11.22 1.34 -1.70
N LEU A 174 10.13 0.74 -1.20
CA LEU A 174 8.91 1.46 -0.87
C LEU A 174 9.16 2.51 0.22
N ILE A 175 9.95 2.22 1.25
CA ILE A 175 10.30 3.23 2.27
C ILE A 175 11.01 4.42 1.60
N GLY A 176 12.02 4.16 0.76
CA GLY A 176 12.75 5.21 0.06
C GLY A 176 11.85 6.06 -0.86
N GLU A 177 11.01 5.41 -1.66
CA GLU A 177 10.07 6.08 -2.56
C GLU A 177 9.02 6.91 -1.80
N LEU A 178 8.47 6.38 -0.70
CA LEU A 178 7.47 7.08 0.10
C LEU A 178 8.07 8.29 0.82
N GLU A 179 9.26 8.16 1.42
CA GLU A 179 9.96 9.31 2.00
C GLU A 179 10.21 10.41 0.95
N GLY A 180 10.61 10.02 -0.27
CA GLY A 180 10.85 10.99 -1.32
C GLY A 180 9.58 11.67 -1.82
N ARG A 181 8.46 10.93 -1.93
CA ARG A 181 7.14 11.51 -2.22
C ARG A 181 6.65 12.48 -1.13
N LEU A 182 7.05 12.25 0.11
CA LEU A 182 6.76 13.13 1.25
C LEU A 182 7.75 14.31 1.35
N GLY A 183 8.66 14.47 0.39
CA GLY A 183 9.64 15.56 0.34
C GLY A 183 10.90 15.34 1.18
N ASN A 184 11.03 14.18 1.83
CA ASN A 184 12.16 13.81 2.68
C ASN A 184 13.30 13.18 1.87
N TYR A 185 13.83 13.92 0.90
CA TYR A 185 14.78 13.42 -0.09
C TYR A 185 16.08 12.87 0.50
N LEU A 186 16.56 13.43 1.62
CA LEU A 186 17.75 12.92 2.30
C LEU A 186 17.50 11.51 2.83
N THR A 187 16.42 11.32 3.58
CA THR A 187 16.01 10.00 4.10
C THR A 187 15.72 9.02 2.96
N ALA A 188 15.04 9.48 1.90
CA ALA A 188 14.77 8.70 0.71
C ALA A 188 16.04 8.10 0.09
N THR A 189 17.05 8.94 -0.17
CA THR A 189 18.33 8.48 -0.74
C THR A 189 19.09 7.56 0.21
N GLN A 190 19.04 7.77 1.53
CA GLN A 190 19.67 6.85 2.49
C GLN A 190 19.06 5.44 2.43
N TRP A 191 17.74 5.33 2.28
CA TRP A 191 17.07 4.04 2.12
C TRP A 191 17.38 3.38 0.78
N LEU A 192 17.26 4.13 -0.32
CA LEU A 192 17.55 3.61 -1.66
C LEU A 192 19.01 3.17 -1.82
N ALA A 193 19.96 3.80 -1.12
CA ALA A 193 21.38 3.45 -1.17
C ALA A 193 21.64 2.02 -0.69
N ARG A 194 20.80 1.51 0.22
CA ARG A 194 20.90 0.12 0.72
C ARG A 194 20.68 -0.89 -0.41
N LEU A 195 19.83 -0.58 -1.38
CA LEU A 195 19.56 -1.45 -2.52
C LEU A 195 20.70 -1.47 -3.54
N LEU A 196 21.49 -0.39 -3.64
CA LEU A 196 22.65 -0.34 -4.53
C LEU A 196 23.72 -1.38 -4.16
N GLN A 197 23.75 -1.80 -2.89
CA GLN A 197 24.69 -2.79 -2.37
C GLN A 197 24.21 -4.24 -2.56
N VAL A 198 22.97 -4.44 -3.03
CA VAL A 198 22.38 -5.77 -3.21
C VAL A 198 22.84 -6.35 -4.55
N ARG A 199 23.68 -7.40 -4.52
CA ARG A 199 24.25 -8.03 -5.73
C ARG A 199 23.19 -8.54 -6.70
N ASN A 200 22.15 -9.21 -6.19
CA ASN A 200 21.10 -9.86 -6.98
C ASN A 200 19.76 -9.15 -6.80
N LEU A 201 19.73 -7.83 -7.00
CA LEU A 201 18.48 -7.06 -7.00
C LEU A 201 17.61 -7.45 -8.20
N GLU A 202 16.32 -7.66 -7.97
CA GLU A 202 15.32 -7.98 -8.96
C GLU A 202 15.33 -6.94 -10.10
N PRO A 203 15.28 -7.35 -11.39
CA PRO A 203 15.42 -6.43 -12.51
C PRO A 203 14.44 -5.25 -12.46
N TYR A 204 13.17 -5.50 -12.15
CA TYR A 204 12.16 -4.45 -12.06
C TYR A 204 12.45 -3.45 -10.94
N LEU A 205 12.99 -3.89 -9.79
CA LEU A 205 13.39 -2.99 -8.70
C LEU A 205 14.64 -2.20 -9.07
N ARG A 206 15.54 -2.76 -9.87
CA ARG A 206 16.74 -2.06 -10.35
C ARG A 206 16.38 -0.89 -11.24
N ASP A 207 15.42 -1.07 -12.15
CA ASP A 207 14.93 0.01 -13.01
C ASP A 207 14.26 1.11 -12.19
N LEU A 208 13.33 0.74 -11.31
CA LEU A 208 12.70 1.68 -10.39
C LEU A 208 13.72 2.44 -9.52
N LEU A 209 14.69 1.73 -8.95
CA LEU A 209 15.75 2.32 -8.13
C LEU A 209 16.56 3.36 -8.92
N ARG A 210 16.99 3.03 -10.14
CA ARG A 210 17.78 3.94 -10.99
C ARG A 210 17.02 5.24 -11.23
N ASP A 211 15.76 5.14 -11.65
CA ASP A 211 14.95 6.29 -12.02
C ASP A 211 14.69 7.20 -10.80
N ARG A 212 14.41 6.60 -9.63
CA ARG A 212 14.12 7.38 -8.40
C ARG A 212 15.36 7.95 -7.73
N TRP A 213 16.48 7.24 -7.82
CA TRP A 213 17.77 7.71 -7.30
C TRP A 213 18.20 9.02 -7.94
N GLU A 214 18.08 9.13 -9.27
CA GLU A 214 18.43 10.35 -10.00
C GLU A 214 17.55 11.53 -9.59
N VAL A 215 16.23 11.34 -9.59
CA VAL A 215 15.25 12.37 -9.20
C VAL A 215 15.57 12.95 -7.83
N TYR A 216 15.75 12.11 -6.81
CA TYR A 216 15.97 12.60 -5.45
C TYR A 216 17.35 13.23 -5.22
N ARG A 217 18.39 12.77 -5.93
CA ARG A 217 19.70 13.44 -5.87
C ARG A 217 19.68 14.83 -6.51
N ASN A 218 18.92 15.02 -7.57
CA ASN A 218 18.79 16.33 -8.21
C ASN A 218 18.09 17.32 -7.26
N HIS A 219 17.00 16.91 -6.60
CA HIS A 219 16.35 17.74 -5.57
C HIS A 219 17.27 18.12 -4.39
N LEU A 220 18.18 17.23 -3.98
CA LEU A 220 19.16 17.55 -2.92
C LEU A 220 20.22 18.57 -3.37
N LYS A 221 20.63 18.53 -4.65
CA LYS A 221 21.56 19.51 -5.22
C LYS A 221 20.91 20.89 -5.35
N GLU A 222 19.67 20.96 -5.81
CA GLU A 222 18.93 22.22 -5.96
C GLU A 222 18.70 22.92 -4.62
N LYS A 223 18.49 22.16 -3.53
CA LYS A 223 18.34 22.70 -2.17
C LYS A 223 19.67 23.10 -1.51
N THR A 224 20.81 22.70 -2.07
CA THR A 224 22.13 23.10 -1.59
C THR A 224 22.71 24.07 -2.62
N PRO A 225 22.47 25.40 -2.51
CA PRO A 225 23.14 26.31 -3.42
C PRO A 225 24.64 26.10 -3.28
N SER A 226 25.30 25.85 -4.41
CA SER A 226 26.75 25.70 -4.48
C SER A 226 27.40 26.82 -3.69
N ALA A 227 28.16 26.48 -2.64
CA ALA A 227 29.15 27.40 -2.12
C ALA A 227 30.08 27.73 -3.30
N GLY A 228 29.89 28.93 -3.87
CA GLY A 228 30.75 29.42 -4.93
C GLY A 228 32.20 29.45 -4.44
N PRO A 229 33.19 29.37 -5.35
CA PRO A 229 34.59 29.38 -4.94
C PRO A 229 34.83 30.67 -4.17
N THR A 230 35.31 30.56 -2.94
CA THR A 230 35.90 31.69 -2.22
C THR A 230 37.08 32.17 -3.05
N GLU A 231 36.89 33.25 -3.82
CA GLU A 231 37.97 33.99 -4.43
C GLU A 231 38.96 34.34 -3.32
N GLY A 232 40.14 33.74 -3.39
CA GLY A 232 41.26 34.09 -2.55
C GLY A 232 41.59 35.56 -2.77
N ARG A 233 41.35 36.38 -1.74
CA ARG A 233 41.97 37.70 -1.65
C ARG A 233 43.47 37.49 -1.48
N HIS A 234 44.19 37.57 -2.60
CA HIS A 234 45.60 37.92 -2.62
C HIS A 234 45.75 39.44 -2.48
N THR A 235 46.66 39.85 -1.58
CA THR A 235 47.43 41.13 -1.54
C THR A 235 46.62 42.42 -1.31
N LEU A 236 47.03 43.35 -0.45
CA LEU A 236 48.36 43.78 0.01
C LEU A 236 48.40 44.01 1.53
#